data_AF-A0A821AJC0-F1
#
_entry.id   AF-A0A821AJC0-F1
#
_cell.length_a   1.000
_cell.length_b   1.000
_cell.length_c   1.000
_cell.angle_alpha   90.00
_cell.angle_beta   90.00
_cell.angle_gamma   90.00
#
_symmetry.space_group_name_H-M   'P 1'
#
loop_
_entity.id
_entity.type
_entity.pdbx_description
1 polymer ?
#
loop_
_entity_poly.entity_id
_entity_poly.type
_entity_poly.pdbx_seq_one_letter_code
_entity_poly.pdbx_strand_id
1 'polypeptide(L)'
;MTEQAKDTVLSPLVIQGLPKFISFICHRFFERALWAFVELGIADLMADYKSPITAAELSQLNGNSWNIGFVYRLLQTISDADIVQHCITNTDGSHRNMNPEHENHFQ
;
A
#
# COMPACT_ATOMS: atom_id res chain seq x y z
N MET A 1 48.85 -4.55 12.20
CA MET A 1 48.03 -3.51 11.54
C MET A 1 47.89 -3.92 10.09
N THR A 2 46.73 -4.42 9.70
CA THR A 2 46.38 -4.65 8.30
C THR A 2 44.97 -4.10 8.12
N GLU A 3 44.92 -2.90 7.55
CA GLU A 3 43.70 -2.25 7.08
C GLU A 3 43.09 -3.11 5.97
N GLN A 4 41.97 -3.79 6.25
CA GLN A 4 41.25 -4.56 5.24
C GLN A 4 39.73 -4.35 5.36
N ALA A 5 39.32 -3.10 5.62
CA ALA A 5 37.92 -2.74 5.84
C ALA A 5 37.49 -1.54 4.97
N LYS A 6 37.79 -1.56 3.66
CA LYS A 6 37.44 -0.42 2.79
C LYS A 6 36.49 -0.66 1.62
N ASP A 7 36.12 -1.89 1.25
CA ASP A 7 35.19 -2.08 0.11
C ASP A 7 34.17 -3.21 0.34
N THR A 8 33.54 -3.27 1.51
CA THR A 8 32.34 -4.11 1.68
C THR A 8 31.11 -3.31 1.27
N VAL A 9 30.78 -3.34 -0.03
CA VAL A 9 29.47 -2.90 -0.51
C VAL A 9 28.43 -3.88 0.02
N LEU A 10 27.66 -3.45 1.03
CA LEU A 10 26.59 -4.26 1.60
C LEU A 10 25.48 -4.46 0.57
N SER A 11 24.91 -5.66 0.50
CA SER A 11 23.85 -5.92 -0.46
C SER A 11 22.61 -5.05 -0.13
N PRO A 12 21.83 -4.63 -1.14
CA PRO A 12 20.58 -3.91 -0.91
C PRO A 12 19.58 -4.70 -0.06
N LEU A 13 19.68 -6.03 0.01
CA LEU A 13 18.90 -6.87 0.93
C LEU A 13 19.34 -6.69 2.39
N VAL A 14 20.63 -6.40 2.66
CA VAL A 14 21.11 -6.11 4.01
C VAL A 14 20.76 -4.68 4.42
N ILE A 15 20.87 -3.73 3.49
CA ILE A 15 20.62 -2.30 3.78
C ILE A 15 19.11 -1.99 3.83
N GLN A 16 18.32 -2.60 2.94
CA GLN A 16 16.90 -2.26 2.72
C GLN A 16 15.96 -3.48 2.74
N GLY A 17 16.44 -4.67 3.10
CA GLY A 17 15.65 -5.90 2.99
C GLY A 17 14.39 -5.87 3.83
N LEU A 18 14.46 -5.39 5.07
CA LEU A 18 13.28 -5.31 5.94
C LEU A 18 12.22 -4.33 5.41
N PRO A 19 12.56 -3.07 5.06
CA PRO A 19 11.61 -2.16 4.40
C PRO A 19 10.99 -2.74 3.12
N LYS A 20 11.79 -3.38 2.25
CA LYS A 20 11.30 -3.99 1.00
C LYS A 20 10.39 -5.19 1.26
N PHE A 21 10.73 -6.02 2.23
CA PHE A 21 9.91 -7.16 2.64
C PHE A 21 8.56 -6.70 3.19
N ILE A 22 8.56 -5.70 4.08
CA ILE A 22 7.33 -5.11 4.60
C ILE A 22 6.50 -4.53 3.46
N SER A 23 7.13 -3.76 2.55
CA SER A 23 6.43 -3.21 1.37
C SER A 23 5.78 -4.31 0.52
N PHE A 24 6.48 -5.40 0.23
CA PHE A 24 5.94 -6.52 -0.56
C PHE A 24 4.74 -7.18 0.14
N ILE A 25 4.85 -7.42 1.45
CA ILE A 25 3.77 -7.97 2.24
C ILE A 25 2.56 -7.03 2.26
N CYS A 26 2.79 -5.74 2.51
CA CYS A 26 1.75 -4.72 2.51
C CYS A 26 1.03 -4.68 1.15
N HIS A 27 1.75 -4.68 0.03
CA HIS A 27 1.16 -4.74 -1.31
C HIS A 27 0.27 -5.97 -1.48
N ARG A 28 0.73 -7.14 -1.04
CA ARG A 28 -0.04 -8.38 -1.17
C ARG A 28 -1.31 -8.35 -0.32
N PHE A 29 -1.26 -7.82 0.90
CA PHE A 29 -2.45 -7.67 1.73
C PHE A 29 -3.42 -6.64 1.14
N PHE A 30 -2.89 -5.54 0.63
CA PHE A 30 -3.67 -4.49 0.01
C PHE A 30 -4.41 -4.98 -1.23
N GLU A 31 -3.74 -5.72 -2.11
CA GLU A 31 -4.35 -6.35 -3.29
C GLU A 31 -5.53 -7.26 -2.90
N ARG A 32 -5.38 -8.06 -1.84
CA ARG A 32 -6.46 -8.94 -1.36
C ARG A 32 -7.61 -8.16 -0.75
N ALA A 33 -7.33 -7.07 -0.05
CA ALA A 33 -8.35 -6.16 0.47
C ALA A 33 -9.12 -5.51 -0.68
N LEU A 34 -8.43 -5.01 -1.70
CA LEU A 34 -9.07 -4.44 -2.89
C LEU A 34 -9.96 -5.46 -3.59
N TRP A 35 -9.46 -6.68 -3.79
CA TRP A 35 -10.27 -7.76 -4.36
C TRP A 35 -11.52 -8.08 -3.53
N ALA A 36 -11.39 -8.22 -2.21
CA ALA A 36 -12.54 -8.48 -1.35
C ALA A 36 -13.55 -7.31 -1.36
N PHE A 37 -13.06 -6.07 -1.42
CA PHE A 37 -13.91 -4.88 -1.49
C PHE A 37 -14.75 -4.86 -2.78
N VAL A 38 -14.15 -5.20 -3.91
CA VAL A 38 -14.82 -5.31 -5.22
C VAL A 38 -15.77 -6.51 -5.26
N GLU A 39 -15.33 -7.69 -4.82
CA GLU A 39 -16.12 -8.92 -4.86
C GLU A 39 -17.40 -8.82 -4.00
N LEU A 40 -17.32 -8.11 -2.88
CA LEU A 40 -18.48 -7.86 -2.02
C LEU A 40 -19.39 -6.75 -2.55
N GLY A 41 -19.02 -6.07 -3.65
CA GLY A 41 -19.80 -4.98 -4.23
C GLY A 41 -19.95 -3.77 -3.28
N ILE A 42 -19.03 -3.61 -2.32
CA ILE A 42 -19.18 -2.58 -1.28
C ILE A 42 -19.18 -1.17 -1.90
N ALA A 43 -18.41 -0.96 -2.96
CA ALA A 43 -18.39 0.31 -3.70
C ALA A 43 -19.79 0.68 -4.22
N ASP A 44 -20.49 -0.27 -4.85
CA ASP A 44 -21.81 -0.06 -5.43
C ASP A 44 -22.85 0.21 -4.33
N LEU A 45 -22.81 -0.58 -3.25
CA LEU A 45 -23.68 -0.39 -2.08
C LEU A 45 -23.52 0.98 -1.43
N MET A 46 -22.29 1.49 -1.39
CA MET A 46 -21.99 2.81 -0.85
C MET A 46 -22.38 3.94 -1.81
N ALA A 47 -22.21 3.74 -3.12
CA ALA A 47 -22.57 4.73 -4.15
C ALA A 47 -24.08 4.98 -4.23
N ASP A 48 -24.87 3.92 -4.01
CA ASP A 48 -26.34 3.99 -4.02
C ASP A 48 -26.92 4.60 -2.72
N TYR A 49 -26.10 4.77 -1.68
CA TYR A 49 -26.54 5.29 -0.39
C TYR A 49 -26.47 6.81 -0.32
N LYS A 50 -27.61 7.46 -0.03
CA LYS A 50 -27.73 8.93 0.02
C LYS A 50 -27.05 9.59 1.22
N SER A 51 -26.64 8.79 2.21
CA SER A 51 -26.02 9.25 3.46
C SER A 51 -24.82 8.36 3.78
N PRO A 52 -23.84 8.85 4.56
CA PRO A 52 -22.74 8.02 5.04
C PRO A 52 -23.27 6.76 5.72
N ILE A 53 -22.80 5.60 5.27
CA ILE A 53 -23.20 4.29 5.80
C ILE A 53 -22.11 3.75 6.73
N THR A 54 -22.52 3.19 7.86
CA THR A 54 -21.60 2.57 8.82
C THR A 54 -21.24 1.15 8.40
N ALA A 55 -20.10 0.64 8.90
CA ALA A 55 -19.70 -0.76 8.67
C ALA A 55 -20.74 -1.77 9.22
N ALA A 56 -21.44 -1.42 10.30
CA ALA A 56 -22.50 -2.25 10.86
C ALA A 56 -23.71 -2.32 9.93
N GLU A 57 -24.15 -1.19 9.37
CA GLU A 57 -25.25 -1.14 8.40
C GLU A 57 -24.87 -1.88 7.11
N LEU A 58 -23.67 -1.64 6.55
CA LEU A 58 -23.17 -2.36 5.38
C LEU A 58 -23.15 -3.87 5.57
N SER A 59 -22.76 -4.34 6.77
CA SER A 59 -22.66 -5.76 7.06
C SER A 59 -24.01 -6.50 7.04
N GLN A 60 -25.11 -5.76 7.20
CA GLN A 60 -26.49 -6.27 7.24
C GLN A 60 -27.32 -5.87 6.02
N LEU A 61 -26.78 -4.99 5.16
CA LEU A 61 -27.48 -4.49 4.00
C LEU A 61 -27.84 -5.63 3.05
N ASN A 62 -29.00 -5.56 2.40
CA ASN A 62 -29.48 -6.56 1.43
C ASN A 62 -29.48 -8.01 1.95
N GLY A 63 -29.61 -8.21 3.27
CA GLY A 63 -29.61 -9.53 3.88
C GLY A 63 -28.22 -10.16 4.06
N ASN A 64 -27.16 -9.36 3.92
CA ASN A 64 -25.81 -9.80 4.21
C ASN A 64 -25.63 -10.16 5.69
N SER A 65 -24.68 -11.04 5.97
CA SER A 65 -24.30 -11.46 7.32
C SER A 65 -22.79 -11.37 7.52
N TRP A 66 -22.18 -10.34 6.93
CA TRP A 66 -20.74 -10.17 7.00
C TRP A 66 -20.30 -9.83 8.41
N ASN A 67 -19.07 -10.21 8.74
CA ASN A 67 -18.50 -9.82 10.03
C ASN A 67 -18.21 -8.31 10.04
N ILE A 68 -18.82 -7.58 10.97
CA ILE A 68 -18.67 -6.11 11.09
C ILE A 68 -17.19 -5.70 11.19
N GLY A 69 -16.40 -6.41 12.00
CA GLY A 69 -14.98 -6.10 12.18
C GLY A 69 -14.13 -6.39 10.94
N PHE A 70 -14.57 -7.31 10.08
CA PHE A 70 -13.97 -7.51 8.77
C PHE A 70 -14.32 -6.35 7.83
N VAL A 71 -15.60 -5.98 7.71
CA VAL A 71 -16.05 -4.85 6.86
C VAL A 71 -15.36 -3.55 7.28
N TYR A 72 -15.27 -3.27 8.58
CA TYR A 72 -14.58 -2.08 9.09
C TYR A 72 -13.10 -2.04 8.67
N ARG A 73 -12.36 -3.14 8.87
CA ARG A 73 -10.93 -3.21 8.48
C ARG A 73 -10.74 -3.11 6.98
N LEU A 74 -11.69 -3.63 6.20
CA LEU A 74 -11.68 -3.54 4.75
C LEU A 74 -11.83 -2.08 4.30
N LEU A 75 -12.86 -1.38 4.82
CA LEU A 75 -13.09 0.04 4.55
C LEU A 75 -11.88 0.90 4.96
N GLN A 76 -11.32 0.63 6.15
CA GLN A 76 -10.12 1.33 6.61
C GLN A 76 -8.95 1.10 5.67
N THR A 77 -8.69 -0.14 5.26
CA THR A 77 -7.58 -0.45 4.35
C THR A 77 -7.73 0.28 3.01
N ILE A 78 -8.94 0.32 2.44
CA ILE A 78 -9.21 1.04 1.19
C ILE A 78 -9.09 2.55 1.36
N SER A 79 -9.54 3.11 2.49
CA SER A 79 -9.33 4.53 2.80
C SER A 79 -7.84 4.87 2.96
N ASP A 80 -7.06 3.98 3.58
CA ASP A 80 -5.63 4.18 3.79
C ASP A 80 -4.84 4.04 2.47
N ALA A 81 -5.42 3.43 1.43
CA ALA A 81 -4.85 3.39 0.10
C ALA A 81 -4.58 4.79 -0.47
N ASP A 82 -5.54 5.70 -0.26
CA ASP A 82 -5.46 7.09 -0.72
C ASP A 82 -4.33 7.83 0.01
N ILE A 83 -4.09 7.49 1.29
CA ILE A 83 -2.94 7.97 2.06
C ILE A 83 -1.63 7.43 1.46
N VAL A 84 -1.56 6.15 1.10
CA VAL A 84 -0.37 5.57 0.47
C VAL A 84 -0.10 6.23 -0.89
N GLN A 85 -1.12 6.47 -1.71
CA GLN A 85 -0.98 7.19 -2.97
C GLN A 85 -0.45 8.61 -2.76
N HIS A 86 -0.98 9.33 -1.76
CA HIS A 86 -0.49 10.66 -1.39
C HIS A 86 0.95 10.65 -0.85
N CYS A 87 1.32 9.66 -0.05
CA CYS A 87 2.70 9.47 0.42
C CYS A 87 3.66 9.18 -0.73
N ILE A 88 3.26 8.41 -1.74
CA ILE A 88 4.06 8.14 -2.94
C ILE A 88 4.21 9.42 -3.78
N THR A 89 3.11 10.13 -4.09
CA THR A 89 3.18 11.37 -4.89
C THR A 89 3.93 12.51 -4.22
N ASN A 90 3.93 12.59 -2.88
CA ASN A 90 4.72 13.60 -2.16
C ASN A 90 6.22 13.24 -2.08
N THR A 91 6.60 12.01 -2.41
CA THR A 91 8.02 11.61 -2.50
C THR A 91 8.63 12.07 -3.83
N ASP A 92 7.83 12.27 -4.88
CA ASP A 92 8.26 12.80 -6.18
C ASP A 92 8.37 14.34 -6.23
N GLY A 93 7.97 15.04 -5.16
CA GLY A 93 8.16 16.49 -5.00
C GLY A 93 9.56 16.91 -4.56
N SER A 94 10.45 15.96 -4.25
CA SER A 94 11.85 16.21 -3.90
C SER A 94 12.80 15.71 -5.00
N HIS A 95 12.48 16.03 -6.25
CA HIS A 95 13.46 15.99 -7.33
C HIS A 95 14.51 17.08 -7.10
N ARG A 96 15.50 16.76 -6.28
CA ARG A 96 16.85 17.34 -6.41
C ARG A 96 17.24 17.19 -7.88
N ASN A 97 17.61 18.30 -8.51
CA ASN A 97 18.28 18.36 -9.81
C ASN A 97 19.34 17.25 -9.91
N MET A 98 19.02 16.16 -10.61
CA MET A 98 20.00 15.18 -11.04
C MET A 98 20.26 15.43 -12.53
N ASN A 99 21.47 15.90 -12.79
CA ASN A 99 22.03 16.15 -14.10
C ASN A 99 22.02 14.82 -14.92
N PRO A 100 21.48 14.79 -16.16
CA PRO A 100 21.26 13.55 -16.90
C PRO A 100 22.52 12.89 -17.50
N GLU A 101 23.72 13.23 -17.05
CA GLU A 101 24.97 12.74 -17.67
C GLU A 101 25.53 11.42 -17.10
N HIS A 102 24.81 10.73 -16.21
CA HIS A 102 25.34 9.52 -15.54
C HIS A 102 24.44 8.27 -15.65
N GLU A 103 23.82 8.04 -16.81
CA GLU A 103 23.33 6.70 -17.17
C GLU A 103 24.45 5.91 -17.85
N ASN A 104 25.35 5.32 -17.05
CA ASN A 104 26.23 4.28 -17.54
C ASN A 104 25.44 2.97 -17.67
N HIS A 105 25.17 2.60 -18.91
CA HIS A 105 24.71 1.28 -19.32
C HIS A 105 25.69 0.20 -18.80
N PHE A 106 25.17 -0.78 -18.06
CA PHE A 106 25.88 -2.03 -17.81
C PHE A 106 25.72 -2.94 -19.04
N GLN A 107 26.84 -3.20 -19.73
CA GLN A 107 27.06 -4.41 -20.53
C GLN A 107 27.73 -5.47 -19.67
#